data_AF-A0A849QLL1-F1
#
_entry.id   AF-A0A849QLL1-F1
#
_cell.length_a   1.000
_cell.length_b   1.000
_cell.length_c   1.000
_cell.angle_alpha   90.00
_cell.angle_beta   90.00
_cell.angle_gamma   90.00
#
_symmetry.space_group_name_H-M   'P 1'
#
loop_
_entity.id
_entity.type
_entity.pdbx_description
1 polymer ?
#
loop_
_entity_poly.entity_id
_entity_poly.type
_entity_poly.pdbx_seq_one_letter_code
_entity_poly.pdbx_strand_id
1 'polypeptide(L)'
;MIHSLIERRKWFQNNMKIFEPKEFQPKEEFDEFYTCPCCGYNTLRERGGYEICLLCTWEDDSQDDADADKVWGGPNADYSLTEARKNFEKYYTMYRPDDTRAFRRNTSKKEVELKNRIINKYDELMTSTNVKTQKEINKGILELLYSLIDLKFARST
;
A
#
# COMPACT_ATOMS: atom_id res chain seq x y z
N MET A 1 -12.95 2.59 -11.20
CA MET A 1 -12.87 4.02 -10.84
C MET A 1 -11.55 4.19 -10.11
N ILE A 2 -10.70 5.14 -10.51
CA ILE A 2 -9.46 5.42 -9.79
C ILE A 2 -9.80 6.36 -8.64
N HIS A 3 -9.53 5.95 -7.40
CA HIS A 3 -9.75 6.79 -6.22
C HIS A 3 -8.50 7.60 -5.90
N SER A 4 -8.66 8.88 -5.57
CA SER A 4 -7.60 9.75 -5.08
C SER A 4 -7.05 9.25 -3.72
N LEU A 5 -5.85 9.73 -3.35
CA LEU A 5 -5.27 9.46 -2.03
C LEU A 5 -6.25 9.74 -0.88
N ILE A 6 -6.92 10.89 -0.92
CA ILE A 6 -7.85 11.32 0.13
C ILE A 6 -9.08 10.41 0.18
N GLU A 7 -9.62 10.02 -0.97
CA GLU A 7 -10.75 9.10 -1.05
C GLU A 7 -10.41 7.72 -0.49
N ARG A 8 -9.22 7.19 -0.83
CA ARG A 8 -8.72 5.93 -0.27
C ARG A 8 -8.62 6.00 1.25
N ARG A 9 -7.89 7.00 1.79
CA ARG A 9 -7.71 7.19 3.24
C ARG A 9 -9.05 7.28 3.99
N LYS A 10 -9.96 8.13 3.50
CA LYS A 10 -11.29 8.30 4.10
C LYS A 10 -12.11 7.02 4.05
N TRP A 11 -12.07 6.29 2.94
CA TRP A 11 -12.84 5.06 2.80
C TRP A 11 -12.35 4.00 3.80
N PHE A 12 -11.03 3.75 3.88
CA PHE A 12 -10.51 2.75 4.82
C PHE A 12 -10.79 3.12 6.28
N GLN A 13 -10.64 4.40 6.64
CA GLN A 13 -10.97 4.88 7.99
C GLN A 13 -12.44 4.64 8.36
N ASN A 14 -13.37 4.82 7.41
CA ASN A 14 -14.80 4.66 7.66
C ASN A 14 -15.30 3.20 7.56
N ASN A 15 -14.46 2.29 7.08
CA ASN A 15 -14.84 0.91 6.78
C ASN A 15 -14.02 -0.13 7.56
N MET A 16 -13.41 0.25 8.69
CA MET A 16 -12.62 -0.64 9.56
C MET A 16 -13.32 -1.97 9.89
N LYS A 17 -14.64 -1.94 10.11
CA LYS A 17 -15.49 -3.12 10.35
C LYS A 17 -15.47 -4.21 9.28
N ILE A 18 -15.01 -3.91 8.05
CA ILE A 18 -14.82 -4.93 7.00
C ILE A 18 -13.66 -5.85 7.38
N PHE A 19 -12.63 -5.27 8.02
CA PHE A 19 -11.38 -5.90 8.41
C PHE A 19 -11.42 -6.50 9.82
N GLU A 20 -12.36 -6.07 10.66
CA GLU A 20 -12.58 -6.68 11.97
C GLU A 20 -13.02 -8.15 11.86
N PRO A 21 -12.38 -9.08 12.60
CA PRO A 21 -12.85 -10.45 12.69
C PRO A 21 -14.22 -10.50 13.36
N LYS A 22 -15.14 -11.29 12.79
CA LYS A 22 -16.44 -11.56 13.41
C LYS A 22 -16.20 -12.41 14.65
N GLU A 23 -16.45 -11.83 15.83
CA GLU A 23 -16.67 -12.50 17.11
C GLU A 23 -15.49 -13.32 17.66
N PHE A 24 -14.89 -12.79 18.73
CA PHE A 24 -14.14 -13.48 19.79
C PHE A 24 -13.58 -14.87 19.43
N GLN A 25 -12.54 -14.89 18.61
CA GLN A 25 -11.64 -16.03 18.44
C GLN A 25 -10.25 -15.59 18.93
N PRO A 26 -9.47 -16.48 19.59
CA PRO A 26 -8.16 -16.12 20.10
C PRO A 26 -7.27 -15.60 18.97
N LYS A 27 -6.47 -14.57 19.27
CA LYS A 27 -5.54 -13.88 18.36
C LYS A 27 -4.72 -14.86 17.50
N GLU A 28 -5.15 -15.07 16.27
CA GLU A 28 -4.26 -15.41 15.15
C GLU A 28 -4.32 -14.26 14.13
N GLU A 29 -3.58 -13.21 14.47
CA GLU A 29 -2.71 -12.39 13.62
C GLU A 29 -3.18 -12.05 12.18
N PHE A 30 -4.33 -11.38 12.05
CA PHE A 30 -4.57 -10.51 10.90
C PHE A 30 -4.92 -9.12 11.41
N ASP A 31 -3.86 -8.32 11.57
CA ASP A 31 -3.91 -6.97 12.10
C ASP A 31 -4.72 -6.03 11.21
N GLU A 32 -5.39 -5.09 11.86
CA GLU A 32 -5.94 -3.91 11.23
C GLU A 32 -4.85 -3.25 10.38
N PHE A 33 -4.97 -3.32 9.05
CA PHE A 33 -4.02 -2.63 8.20
C PHE A 33 -4.36 -1.13 8.14
N TYR A 34 -3.34 -0.30 8.29
CA TYR A 34 -3.38 1.15 8.18
C TYR A 34 -3.03 1.59 6.76
N THR A 35 -3.60 2.73 6.36
CA THR A 35 -3.32 3.32 5.05
C THR A 35 -1.93 3.92 5.01
N CYS A 36 -1.16 3.58 3.98
CA CYS A 36 0.13 4.19 3.73
C CYS A 36 -0.02 5.70 3.40
N PRO A 37 0.82 6.59 3.97
CA PRO A 37 0.73 8.03 3.69
C PRO A 37 1.05 8.39 2.24
N CYS A 38 1.78 7.52 1.52
CA CYS A 38 2.11 7.71 0.12
C CYS A 38 0.99 7.20 -0.80
N CYS A 39 0.64 5.90 -0.74
CA CYS A 39 -0.31 5.33 -1.70
C CYS A 39 -1.76 5.31 -1.24
N GLY A 40 -2.06 5.48 0.04
CA GLY A 40 -3.42 5.51 0.58
C GLY A 40 -4.13 4.17 0.72
N TYR A 41 -3.57 3.05 0.23
CA TYR A 41 -4.11 1.70 0.44
C TYR A 41 -3.67 1.11 1.79
N ASN A 42 -4.43 0.15 2.33
CA ASN A 42 -4.15 -0.47 3.63
C ASN A 42 -3.01 -1.51 3.59
N THR A 43 -1.78 -1.03 3.56
CA THR A 43 -0.61 -1.90 3.37
C THR A 43 0.32 -1.97 4.56
N LEU A 44 0.00 -1.26 5.65
CA LEU A 44 0.84 -1.16 6.84
C LEU A 44 0.16 -1.84 8.02
N ARG A 45 0.90 -2.54 8.88
CA ARG A 45 0.39 -3.17 10.11
C ARG A 45 0.20 -2.16 11.23
N GLU A 46 0.99 -1.08 11.21
CA GLU A 46 0.87 0.04 12.14
C GLU A 46 1.29 1.35 11.47
N ARG A 47 0.88 2.49 12.04
CA ARG A 47 1.37 3.82 11.60
C ARG A 47 2.63 4.22 12.36
N GLY A 48 3.62 4.73 11.64
CA GLY A 48 4.90 5.18 12.20
C GLY A 48 5.83 4.04 12.64
N GLY A 49 5.53 2.80 12.25
CA GLY A 49 6.30 1.61 12.62
C GLY A 49 7.51 1.31 11.73
N TYR A 50 7.93 2.25 10.89
CA TYR A 50 9.04 2.06 9.93
C TYR A 50 8.80 0.91 8.94
N GLU A 51 7.55 0.53 8.70
CA GLU A 51 7.21 -0.49 7.71
C GLU A 51 7.29 0.08 6.29
N ILE A 52 7.89 -0.71 5.39
CA ILE A 52 7.98 -0.37 3.97
C ILE A 52 6.71 -0.87 3.26
N CYS A 53 5.95 0.06 2.69
CA CYS A 53 4.75 -0.26 1.91
C CYS A 53 5.07 -1.17 0.72
N LEU A 54 4.40 -2.33 0.63
CA LEU A 54 4.61 -3.29 -0.46
C LEU A 54 4.25 -2.75 -1.85
N LEU A 55 3.32 -1.79 -1.93
CA LEU A 55 2.89 -1.21 -3.20
C LEU A 55 3.81 -0.09 -3.67
N CYS A 56 4.07 0.91 -2.84
CA CYS A 56 4.82 2.10 -3.27
C CYS A 56 6.29 2.11 -2.84
N THR A 57 6.69 1.26 -1.89
CA THR A 57 8.05 1.21 -1.32
C THR A 57 8.42 2.39 -0.41
N TRP A 58 7.47 3.26 -0.04
CA TRP A 58 7.66 4.27 1.01
C TRP A 58 7.77 3.61 2.40
N GLU A 59 8.75 4.00 3.20
CA GLU A 59 8.85 3.61 4.61
C GLU A 59 8.02 4.57 5.48
N ASP A 60 7.12 4.04 6.32
CA ASP A 60 6.31 4.87 7.23
C ASP A 60 7.13 5.31 8.45
N ASP A 61 7.97 6.32 8.25
CA ASP A 61 8.80 7.02 9.23
C ASP A 61 8.02 8.07 10.05
N SER A 62 6.68 8.01 10.01
CA SER A 62 5.72 8.99 10.56
C SER A 62 5.59 10.30 9.78
N GLN A 63 6.24 10.44 8.61
CA GLN A 63 5.99 11.59 7.73
C GLN A 63 4.55 11.54 7.17
N ASP A 64 3.79 12.63 7.25
CA ASP A 64 2.39 12.69 6.76
C ASP A 64 2.08 14.06 6.10
N ASP A 65 0.80 14.43 6.00
CA ASP A 65 0.34 15.57 5.20
C ASP A 65 0.94 16.93 5.62
N ALA A 66 1.18 17.16 6.90
CA ALA A 66 1.68 18.44 7.42
C ALA A 66 3.13 18.75 7.01
N ASP A 67 3.83 17.72 6.56
CA ASP A 67 5.26 17.67 6.33
C ASP A 67 5.58 17.04 4.97
N ALA A 68 4.57 16.86 4.11
CA ALA A 68 4.68 16.10 2.87
C ALA A 68 5.70 16.66 1.87
N ASP A 69 5.92 17.98 1.88
CA ASP A 69 6.89 18.66 1.00
C ASP A 69 8.32 18.66 1.55
N LYS A 70 8.53 18.20 2.80
CA LYS A 70 9.86 18.11 3.40
C LYS A 70 10.58 16.85 2.92
N VAL A 71 11.90 16.93 2.83
CA VAL A 71 12.76 15.75 2.61
C VAL A 71 13.40 15.41 3.96
N TRP A 72 13.06 14.25 4.51
CA TRP A 72 13.60 13.80 5.80
C TRP A 72 14.89 12.99 5.65
N GLY A 73 15.17 12.46 4.46
CA GLY A 73 16.35 11.64 4.23
C GLY A 73 16.11 10.17 4.59
N GLY A 74 17.18 9.50 5.05
CA GLY A 74 17.08 8.15 5.60
C GLY A 74 16.64 7.11 4.58
N PRO A 75 15.79 6.13 4.97
CA PRO A 75 15.31 5.08 4.09
C PRO A 75 14.49 5.57 2.90
N ASN A 76 13.87 6.75 3.02
CA ASN A 76 13.15 7.43 1.95
C ASN A 76 14.05 8.32 1.07
N ALA A 77 15.38 8.30 1.29
CA ALA A 77 16.40 9.00 0.50
C ALA A 77 16.09 10.50 0.28
N ASP A 78 16.32 11.04 -0.92
CA ASP A 78 16.10 12.45 -1.25
C ASP A 78 14.67 12.76 -1.70
N TYR A 79 13.71 11.87 -1.42
CA TYR A 79 12.32 12.03 -1.80
C TYR A 79 11.53 12.76 -0.70
N SER A 80 10.67 13.69 -1.12
CA SER A 80 9.57 14.15 -0.28
C SER A 80 8.37 13.21 -0.44
N LEU A 81 7.50 13.15 0.56
CA LEU A 81 6.27 12.38 0.46
C LEU A 81 5.36 12.88 -0.68
N THR A 82 5.32 14.19 -0.93
CA THR A 82 4.63 14.78 -2.09
C THR A 82 5.16 14.23 -3.42
N GLU A 83 6.48 14.09 -3.54
CA GLU A 83 7.08 13.53 -4.74
C GLU A 83 6.78 12.03 -4.87
N ALA A 84 6.92 11.28 -3.78
CA ALA A 84 6.62 9.85 -3.73
C ALA A 84 5.17 9.55 -4.14
N ARG A 85 4.20 10.38 -3.70
CA ARG A 85 2.79 10.29 -4.11
C ARG A 85 2.63 10.41 -5.64
N LYS A 86 3.26 11.43 -6.25
CA LYS A 86 3.24 11.65 -7.71
C LYS A 86 3.89 10.49 -8.46
N ASN A 87 5.03 10.00 -7.95
CA ASN A 87 5.74 8.87 -8.54
C ASN A 87 4.88 7.60 -8.47
N PHE A 88 4.20 7.34 -7.35
CA PHE A 88 3.33 6.18 -7.21
C PHE A 88 2.17 6.21 -8.18
N GLU A 89 1.49 7.36 -8.34
CA GLU A 89 0.39 7.52 -9.28
C GLU A 89 0.80 7.19 -10.74
N LYS A 90 2.05 7.47 -11.10
CA LYS A 90 2.55 7.27 -12.46
C LYS A 90 3.23 5.91 -12.68
N TYR A 91 3.90 5.38 -11.66
CA TYR A 91 4.86 4.28 -11.80
C TYR A 91 4.64 3.12 -10.82
N TYR A 92 3.67 3.22 -9.91
CA TYR A 92 3.43 2.23 -8.86
C TYR A 92 4.65 2.02 -7.94
N THR A 93 5.45 3.07 -7.74
CA THR A 93 6.59 3.12 -6.81
C THR A 93 6.89 4.58 -6.43
N MET A 94 7.52 4.81 -5.28
CA MET A 94 7.97 6.14 -4.86
C MET A 94 9.17 6.65 -5.67
N TYR A 95 9.91 5.77 -6.34
CA TYR A 95 11.17 6.12 -7.00
C TYR A 95 10.95 6.84 -8.34
N ARG A 96 11.85 7.79 -8.64
CA ARG A 96 12.01 8.39 -9.97
C ARG A 96 12.54 7.35 -10.96
N PRO A 97 12.16 7.41 -12.26
CA PRO A 97 12.82 6.62 -13.30
C PRO A 97 14.35 6.84 -13.38
N ASP A 98 14.81 8.04 -13.04
CA ASP A 98 16.23 8.42 -13.06
C ASP A 98 17.03 7.76 -11.92
N ASP A 99 16.36 7.33 -10.85
CA ASP A 99 16.93 6.41 -9.86
C ASP A 99 16.88 4.97 -10.41
N THR A 100 17.64 4.77 -11.49
CA THR A 100 17.50 3.60 -12.37
C THR A 100 17.63 2.27 -11.63
N ARG A 101 18.43 2.20 -10.57
CA ARG A 101 18.60 0.99 -9.76
C ARG A 101 17.38 0.72 -8.90
N ALA A 102 16.95 1.69 -8.09
CA ALA A 102 15.80 1.50 -7.20
C ALA A 102 14.51 1.34 -8.01
N PHE A 103 14.34 2.13 -9.06
CA PHE A 103 13.21 2.05 -9.99
C PHE A 103 13.10 0.66 -10.61
N ARG A 104 14.13 0.20 -11.34
CA ARG A 104 14.08 -1.11 -12.04
C ARG A 104 13.84 -2.29 -11.07
N ARG A 105 14.37 -2.22 -9.85
CA ARG A 105 14.16 -3.27 -8.84
C ARG A 105 12.69 -3.36 -8.39
N ASN A 106 11.97 -2.24 -8.41
CA ASN A 106 10.59 -2.11 -7.92
C ASN A 106 9.53 -1.96 -9.03
N THR A 107 9.94 -1.98 -10.30
CA THR A 107 9.05 -1.80 -11.47
C THR A 107 9.28 -2.84 -12.57
N SER A 108 9.70 -4.06 -12.22
CA SER A 108 9.74 -5.13 -13.22
C SER A 108 8.33 -5.40 -13.76
N LYS A 109 8.23 -5.90 -15.00
CA LYS A 109 6.94 -6.20 -15.64
C LYS A 109 6.02 -7.05 -14.74
N LYS A 110 6.54 -8.14 -14.19
CA LYS A 110 5.79 -9.05 -13.32
C LYS A 110 5.35 -8.38 -12.01
N GLU A 111 6.17 -7.49 -11.46
CA GLU A 111 5.83 -6.75 -10.25
C GLU A 111 4.73 -5.72 -10.50
N VAL A 112 4.85 -4.95 -11.58
CA VAL A 112 3.84 -3.96 -11.98
C VAL A 112 2.51 -4.63 -12.29
N GLU A 113 2.51 -5.76 -13.01
CA GLU A 113 1.29 -6.55 -13.27
C GLU A 113 0.61 -6.99 -11.96
N LEU A 114 1.39 -7.43 -10.96
CA LEU A 114 0.84 -7.86 -9.69
C LEU A 114 0.32 -6.69 -8.85
N LYS A 115 1.07 -5.58 -8.77
CA LYS A 115 0.63 -4.34 -8.12
C LYS A 115 -0.68 -3.83 -8.73
N ASN A 116 -0.81 -3.85 -10.05
CA ASN A 116 -2.05 -3.48 -10.74
C ASN A 116 -3.23 -4.37 -10.34
N ARG A 117 -3.03 -5.69 -10.23
CA ARG A 117 -4.09 -6.61 -9.78
C ARG A 117 -4.52 -6.32 -8.35
N ILE A 118 -3.58 -6.01 -7.46
CA ILE A 118 -3.86 -5.64 -6.07
C ILE A 118 -4.65 -4.33 -6.02
N ILE A 119 -4.17 -3.30 -6.72
CA ILE A 119 -4.81 -1.97 -6.78
C ILE A 119 -6.23 -2.08 -7.33
N ASN A 120 -6.43 -2.83 -8.43
CA ASN A 120 -7.76 -3.04 -9.00
C ASN A 120 -8.71 -3.73 -8.01
N LYS A 121 -8.22 -4.68 -7.20
CA LYS A 121 -9.03 -5.30 -6.15
C LYS A 121 -9.35 -4.33 -5.01
N TYR A 122 -8.42 -3.47 -4.62
CA TYR A 122 -8.74 -2.42 -3.67
C TYR A 122 -9.80 -1.46 -4.20
N ASP A 123 -9.73 -1.06 -5.47
CA ASP A 123 -10.76 -0.22 -6.08
C ASP A 123 -12.11 -0.95 -6.17
N GLU A 124 -12.11 -2.25 -6.51
CA GLU A 124 -13.30 -3.12 -6.46
C GLU A 124 -13.90 -3.16 -5.06
N LEU A 125 -13.07 -3.38 -4.03
CA LEU A 125 -13.46 -3.39 -2.62
C LEU A 125 -14.14 -2.07 -2.24
N MET A 126 -13.56 -0.94 -2.65
CA MET A 126 -14.07 0.40 -2.35
C MET A 126 -15.42 0.70 -3.02
N THR A 127 -15.66 0.14 -4.20
CA THR A 127 -16.92 0.33 -4.95
C THR A 127 -18.04 -0.64 -4.56
N SER A 128 -17.69 -1.78 -3.95
CA SER A 128 -18.68 -2.77 -3.53
C SER A 128 -19.50 -2.25 -2.34
N THR A 129 -20.82 -2.45 -2.39
CA THR A 129 -21.75 -2.10 -1.31
C THR A 129 -22.14 -3.30 -0.44
N ASN A 130 -21.73 -4.51 -0.83
CA ASN A 130 -22.08 -5.75 -0.13
C ASN A 130 -20.91 -6.20 0.76
N VAL A 131 -21.15 -6.25 2.08
CA VAL A 131 -20.13 -6.61 3.08
C VAL A 131 -19.56 -8.02 2.87
N LYS A 132 -20.36 -9.00 2.45
CA LYS A 132 -19.87 -10.36 2.18
C LYS A 132 -18.90 -10.35 1.00
N THR A 133 -19.27 -9.69 -0.09
CA THR A 133 -18.41 -9.51 -1.27
C THR A 133 -17.14 -8.73 -0.91
N GLN A 134 -17.24 -7.67 -0.10
CA GLN A 134 -16.06 -6.93 0.37
C GLN A 134 -15.08 -7.84 1.14
N LYS A 135 -15.57 -8.72 2.02
CA LYS A 135 -14.71 -9.68 2.73
C LYS A 135 -14.03 -10.68 1.79
N GLU A 136 -14.72 -11.14 0.75
CA GLU A 136 -14.16 -12.03 -0.28
C GLU A 136 -13.09 -11.31 -1.12
N ILE A 137 -13.35 -10.07 -1.53
CA ILE A 137 -12.37 -9.24 -2.24
C ILE A 137 -11.12 -9.03 -1.37
N ASN A 138 -11.32 -8.70 -0.08
CA ASN A 138 -10.22 -8.49 0.86
C ASN A 138 -9.34 -9.74 1.01
N LYS A 139 -9.93 -10.93 1.10
CA LYS A 139 -9.17 -12.18 1.08
C LYS A 139 -8.31 -12.31 -0.18
N GLY A 140 -8.87 -12.02 -1.35
CA GLY A 140 -8.13 -12.02 -2.60
C GLY A 140 -7.02 -10.95 -2.68
N ILE A 141 -7.17 -9.82 -2.00
CA ILE A 141 -6.11 -8.81 -1.86
C ILE A 141 -4.94 -9.39 -1.07
N LEU A 142 -5.21 -10.02 0.09
CA LEU A 142 -4.17 -10.63 0.93
C LEU A 142 -3.38 -11.70 0.17
N GLU A 143 -4.06 -12.58 -0.58
CA GLU A 143 -3.41 -13.61 -1.41
C GLU A 143 -2.44 -13.00 -2.46
N LEU A 144 -2.82 -11.89 -3.09
CA LEU A 144 -1.96 -11.19 -4.04
C LEU A 144 -0.81 -10.46 -3.36
N LEU A 145 -1.02 -9.90 -2.16
CA LEU A 145 0.04 -9.29 -1.36
C LEU A 145 1.10 -10.32 -0.98
N TYR A 146 0.70 -11.52 -0.54
CA TYR A 146 1.64 -12.64 -0.30
C TYR A 146 2.43 -13.01 -1.57
N SER A 147 1.75 -13.10 -2.71
CA SER A 147 2.44 -13.35 -4.00
C SER A 147 3.47 -12.26 -4.34
N LEU A 148 3.22 -11.01 -3.95
CA LEU A 148 4.12 -9.88 -4.20
C LEU A 148 5.32 -9.93 -3.25
N ILE A 149 5.09 -10.32 -1.99
CA ILE A 149 6.13 -10.59 -1.01
C ILE A 149 7.08 -11.68 -1.52
N ASP A 150 6.55 -12.83 -1.95
CA ASP A 150 7.35 -13.94 -2.50
C ASP A 150 8.19 -13.50 -3.71
N LEU A 151 7.59 -12.71 -4.61
CA LEU A 151 8.28 -12.16 -5.77
C LEU A 151 9.46 -11.25 -5.39
N LYS A 152 9.31 -10.46 -4.31
CA LYS A 152 10.36 -9.57 -3.81
C LYS A 152 11.46 -10.34 -3.07
N PHE A 153 11.11 -11.38 -2.31
CA PHE A 153 12.08 -12.26 -1.66
C PHE A 153 12.95 -13.00 -2.67
N ALA A 154 12.35 -13.57 -3.72
CA ALA A 154 13.08 -14.31 -4.76
C ALA A 154 14.09 -13.47 -5.57
N ARG A 155 14.05 -12.14 -5.49
CA ARG A 155 15.03 -11.22 -6.11
C ARG A 155 16.09 -10.71 -5.13
N SER A 156 15.92 -11.00 -3.86
CA SER A 156 16.84 -10.59 -2.79
C SER A 156 17.87 -11.67 -2.47
N THR A 157 17.59 -12.91 -2.89
CA THR A 157 18.52 -14.05 -2.98
C THR A 157 19.26 -14.04 -4.31
#